data_AF-A0A3C0CTX8-F1
#
_entry.id   AF-A0A3C0CTX8-F1
#
_cell.length_a   1.000
_cell.length_b   1.000
_cell.length_c   1.000
_cell.angle_alpha   90.00
_cell.angle_beta   90.00
_cell.angle_gamma   90.00
#
_symmetry.space_group_name_H-M   'P 1'
#
loop_
_entity.id
_entity.type
_entity.pdbx_description
1 polymer ?
#
loop_
_entity_poly.entity_id
_entity_poly.type
_entity_poly.pdbx_seq_one_letter_code
_entity_poly.pdbx_strand_id
1 'polypeptide(L)'
;KISFFSIALEEITEPMILLLLLVGILYSIWGGFKDAITIFVVIILLVLAEVWNEYRAKKSIAALAKLTAPEARVVRDGQITTMRAENVVPGDVLVLTPGTRIAADARLYTSFSLQVDES
;
A
#
# COMPACT_ATOMS: atom_id res chain seq x y z
N LYS A 1 -5.13 -6.35 -5.99
CA LYS A 1 -5.69 -5.17 -6.68
C LYS A 1 -6.54 -4.42 -5.68
N ILE A 2 -6.20 -3.17 -5.39
CA ILE A 2 -7.00 -2.34 -4.48
C ILE A 2 -8.35 -2.11 -5.17
N SER A 3 -9.42 -2.67 -4.61
CA SER A 3 -10.77 -2.55 -5.16
C SER A 3 -11.50 -1.44 -4.41
N PHE A 4 -12.19 -0.56 -5.13
CA PHE A 4 -13.01 0.51 -4.53
C PHE A 4 -14.05 -0.06 -3.55
N PHE A 5 -14.61 -1.23 -3.89
CA PHE A 5 -15.62 -1.91 -3.08
C PHE A 5 -15.06 -2.46 -1.76
N SER A 6 -13.79 -2.89 -1.73
CA SER A 6 -13.18 -3.41 -0.50
C SER A 6 -12.84 -2.27 0.48
N ILE A 7 -12.41 -1.12 -0.04
CA ILE A 7 -12.17 0.08 0.78
C ILE A 7 -13.48 0.56 1.38
N ALA A 8 -14.55 0.65 0.58
CA ALA A 8 -15.85 1.10 1.06
C ALA A 8 -16.43 0.22 2.19
N LEU A 9 -16.22 -1.11 2.14
CA LEU A 9 -16.67 -2.02 3.20
C LEU A 9 -15.88 -1.84 4.49
N GLU A 10 -14.58 -1.61 4.38
CA GLU A 10 -13.68 -1.34 5.51
C GLU A 10 -14.07 -0.01 6.18
N GLU A 11 -14.32 1.03 5.38
CA GLU A 11 -14.77 2.36 5.85
C GLU A 11 -16.09 2.28 6.64
N ILE A 12 -17.08 1.52 6.17
CA ILE A 12 -18.37 1.37 6.88
C ILE A 12 -18.19 0.77 8.29
N THR A 13 -17.11 0.00 8.50
CA THR A 13 -16.82 -0.62 9.80
C THR A 13 -16.09 0.34 10.74
N GLU A 14 -15.69 1.52 10.27
CA GLU A 14 -15.00 2.49 11.12
C GLU A 14 -15.92 3.08 12.20
N PRO A 15 -15.42 3.24 13.44
CA PRO A 15 -16.22 3.70 14.58
C PRO A 15 -16.94 5.04 14.33
N MET A 16 -16.31 5.93 13.56
CA MET A 16 -16.83 7.26 13.26
C MET A 16 -18.01 7.23 12.28
N ILE A 17 -17.96 6.37 11.25
CA ILE A 17 -19.06 6.20 10.29
C ILE A 17 -20.24 5.48 10.96
N LEU A 18 -19.97 4.47 11.79
CA LEU A 18 -21.01 3.81 12.59
C LEU A 18 -21.72 4.80 13.53
N LEU A 19 -20.97 5.71 14.16
CA LEU A 19 -21.55 6.77 14.99
C LEU A 19 -22.46 7.70 14.18
N LEU A 20 -22.02 8.13 13.00
CA LEU A 20 -22.81 8.98 12.10
C LEU A 20 -24.09 8.28 11.62
N LEU A 21 -24.00 6.99 11.27
CA LEU A 21 -25.16 6.19 10.87
C LEU A 21 -26.17 6.05 12.02
N LEU A 22 -25.68 5.81 13.24
CA LEU A 22 -26.52 5.76 14.45
C LEU A 22 -27.24 7.09 14.68
N VAL A 23 -26.52 8.21 14.57
CA VAL A 23 -27.11 9.56 14.68
C VAL A 23 -28.17 9.79 13.60
N GLY A 24 -27.91 9.40 12.35
CA GLY A 24 -28.87 9.49 11.25
C GLY A 24 -30.16 8.68 11.51
N ILE A 25 -30.04 7.47 12.05
CA ILE A 25 -31.19 6.62 12.41
C ILE A 25 -32.00 7.27 13.54
N LEU A 26 -31.34 7.72 14.61
CA LEU A 26 -32.01 8.37 15.73
C LEU A 26 -32.76 9.63 15.28
N TYR A 27 -32.14 10.44 14.41
CA TYR A 27 -32.77 11.64 13.88
C TYR A 27 -33.91 11.33 12.90
N SER A 28 -33.85 10.24 12.14
CA SER A 28 -34.94 9.83 11.26
C SER A 28 -36.18 9.36 12.03
N ILE A 29 -36.03 8.90 13.28
CA ILE A 29 -37.13 8.47 14.13
C ILE A 29 -37.73 9.67 14.91
N TRP A 30 -36.90 10.65 15.30
CA TRP A 30 -37.31 11.76 16.18
C TRP A 30 -37.48 13.11 15.46
N GLY A 31 -36.91 13.26 14.26
CA GLY A 31 -36.82 14.53 13.52
C GLY A 31 -37.66 14.56 12.25
N GLY A 32 -37.64 15.72 11.57
CA GLY A 32 -38.38 15.91 10.32
C GLY A 32 -37.67 15.25 9.12
N PHE A 33 -38.45 14.86 8.09
CA PHE A 33 -37.93 14.28 6.85
C PHE A 33 -36.83 15.13 6.19
N LYS A 34 -36.91 16.46 6.32
CA LYS A 34 -35.89 17.40 5.83
C LYS A 34 -34.55 17.31 6.58
N ASP A 35 -34.60 17.07 7.88
CA ASP A 35 -33.39 17.00 8.71
C ASP A 35 -32.66 15.68 8.47
N ALA A 36 -33.41 14.58 8.32
CA ALA A 36 -32.86 13.29 7.94
C ALA A 36 -32.12 13.36 6.59
N ILE A 37 -32.72 13.98 5.57
CA ILE A 37 -32.07 14.21 4.27
C ILE A 37 -30.77 15.00 4.42
N THR A 38 -30.79 16.07 5.23
CA THR A 38 -29.62 16.92 5.46
C THR A 38 -28.46 16.12 6.06
N ILE A 39 -28.74 15.27 7.06
CA ILE A 39 -27.74 14.40 7.69
C ILE A 39 -27.18 13.39 6.67
N PHE A 40 -28.04 12.73 5.89
CA PHE A 40 -27.59 11.79 4.87
C PHE A 40 -26.67 12.44 3.83
N VAL A 41 -26.98 13.65 3.38
CA VAL A 41 -26.13 14.41 2.45
C VAL A 41 -24.76 14.68 3.08
N VAL A 42 -24.72 15.12 4.34
CA VAL A 42 -23.47 15.38 5.06
C VAL A 42 -22.65 14.09 5.20
N ILE A 43 -23.28 12.97 5.56
CA ILE A 43 -22.60 11.66 5.68
C ILE A 43 -22.00 11.25 4.34
N ILE A 44 -22.77 11.35 3.25
CA ILE A 44 -22.28 11.00 1.91
C ILE A 44 -21.06 11.86 1.54
N LEU A 45 -21.12 13.17 1.78
CA LEU A 45 -20.00 14.07 1.49
C LEU A 45 -18.76 13.73 2.33
N LEU A 46 -18.94 13.38 3.60
CA LEU A 46 -17.85 12.97 4.49
C LEU A 46 -17.20 11.68 3.99
N VAL A 47 -17.98 10.62 3.75
CA VAL A 47 -17.46 9.33 3.25
C VAL A 47 -16.73 9.51 1.91
N LEU A 48 -17.27 10.32 1.00
CA LEU A 48 -16.60 10.61 -0.28
C LEU A 48 -15.26 11.33 -0.08
N ALA A 49 -15.21 12.30 0.83
CA ALA A 49 -13.97 13.01 1.15
C ALA A 49 -12.94 12.10 1.83
N GLU A 50 -13.40 11.19 2.69
CA GLU A 50 -12.56 10.23 3.41
C GLU A 50 -11.92 9.23 2.44
N VAL A 51 -12.73 8.59 1.59
CA VAL A 51 -12.26 7.70 0.52
C VAL A 51 -11.28 8.41 -0.42
N TRP A 52 -11.54 9.68 -0.77
CA TRP A 52 -10.63 10.47 -1.61
C TRP A 52 -9.29 10.73 -0.91
N ASN A 53 -9.33 11.11 0.36
CA ASN A 53 -8.14 11.35 1.16
C ASN A 53 -7.32 10.08 1.33
N GLU A 54 -7.96 8.95 1.62
CA GLU A 54 -7.28 7.68 1.79
C GLU A 54 -6.68 7.19 0.47
N TYR A 55 -7.40 7.30 -0.64
CA TYR A 55 -6.87 7.00 -1.97
C TYR A 55 -5.63 7.84 -2.30
N ARG A 56 -5.69 9.15 -2.02
CA ARG A 56 -4.55 10.07 -2.24
C ARG A 56 -3.36 9.73 -1.34
N ALA A 57 -3.61 9.37 -0.09
CA ALA A 57 -2.57 8.94 0.86
C ALA A 57 -1.90 7.65 0.39
N LYS A 58 -2.68 6.60 0.10
CA LYS A 58 -2.20 5.31 -0.42
C LYS A 58 -1.40 5.47 -1.70
N LYS A 59 -1.85 6.33 -2.63
CA LYS A 59 -1.12 6.64 -3.88
C LYS A 59 0.24 7.32 -3.62
N SER A 60 0.30 8.22 -2.66
CA SER A 60 1.54 8.94 -2.32
C SER A 60 2.56 8.01 -1.67
N ILE A 61 2.11 7.15 -0.75
CA ILE A 61 2.94 6.11 -0.13
C ILE A 61 3.46 5.14 -1.20
N ALA A 62 2.61 4.70 -2.12
CA ALA A 62 3.03 3.81 -3.21
C ALA A 62 4.06 4.46 -4.15
N ALA A 63 3.95 5.77 -4.42
CA ALA A 63 4.94 6.49 -5.20
C ALA A 63 6.28 6.62 -4.46
N LEU A 64 6.26 6.86 -3.15
CA LEU A 64 7.45 6.92 -2.33
C LEU A 64 8.14 5.55 -2.24
N ALA A 65 7.36 4.47 -2.06
CA ALA A 65 7.87 3.11 -2.06
C ALA A 65 8.56 2.72 -3.38
N LYS A 66 8.13 3.27 -4.52
CA LYS A 66 8.80 3.08 -5.82
C LYS A 66 10.14 3.82 -5.91
N LEU A 67 10.36 4.89 -5.15
CA LEU A 67 11.63 5.61 -5.10
C LEU A 67 12.65 4.93 -4.18
N THR A 68 12.18 4.26 -3.12
CA THR A 68 13.02 3.45 -2.22
C THR A 68 13.02 1.97 -2.61
N ALA A 69 12.56 1.65 -3.82
CA ALA A 69 12.50 0.27 -4.29
C ALA A 69 13.91 -0.34 -4.21
N PRO A 70 14.08 -1.52 -3.58
CA PRO A 70 15.39 -2.10 -3.40
C PRO A 70 16.04 -2.31 -4.78
N GLU A 71 17.28 -1.85 -4.92
CA GLU A 71 18.08 -2.08 -6.10
C GLU A 71 18.92 -3.35 -5.93
N ALA A 72 19.15 -4.04 -7.03
CA ALA A 72 19.99 -5.22 -7.14
C ALA A 72 21.10 -4.94 -8.16
N ARG A 73 22.31 -5.42 -7.87
CA ARG A 73 23.42 -5.41 -8.81
C ARG A 73 23.51 -6.79 -9.45
N VAL A 74 23.47 -6.84 -10.76
CA VAL A 74 23.52 -8.10 -11.53
C VAL A 74 24.57 -8.02 -12.63
N VAL A 75 25.07 -9.17 -13.06
CA VAL A 75 25.93 -9.27 -14.25
C VAL A 75 25.06 -9.58 -15.47
N ARG A 76 25.00 -8.66 -16.43
CA ARG A 76 24.39 -8.85 -17.75
C ARG A 76 25.33 -8.34 -18.83
N ASP A 77 25.41 -9.04 -19.95
CA ASP A 77 26.31 -8.72 -21.07
C ASP A 77 27.78 -8.51 -20.64
N GLY A 78 28.21 -9.27 -19.63
CA GLY A 78 29.57 -9.18 -19.06
C GLY A 78 29.84 -7.94 -18.19
N GLN A 79 28.84 -7.09 -17.94
CA GLN A 79 28.97 -5.87 -17.14
C GLN A 79 28.09 -5.89 -15.89
N ILE A 80 28.56 -5.26 -14.83
CA ILE A 80 27.77 -5.08 -13.59
C ILE A 80 26.79 -3.94 -13.82
N THR A 81 25.50 -4.24 -13.78
CA THR A 81 24.41 -3.28 -13.94
C THR A 81 23.57 -3.22 -12.67
N THR A 82 23.22 -2.01 -12.26
CA THR A 82 22.25 -1.79 -11.16
C THR A 82 20.85 -1.66 -11.74
N MET A 83 19.91 -2.43 -11.21
CA MET A 83 18.51 -2.37 -11.61
C MET A 83 17.60 -2.59 -10.41
N ARG A 84 16.29 -2.31 -10.55
CA ARG A 84 15.35 -2.61 -9.48
C ARG A 84 15.26 -4.12 -9.24
N ALA A 85 15.20 -4.52 -7.96
CA ALA A 85 15.07 -5.92 -7.55
C ALA A 85 13.85 -6.61 -8.20
N GLU A 86 12.77 -5.87 -8.45
CA GLU A 86 11.57 -6.35 -9.16
C GLU A 86 11.82 -6.82 -10.61
N ASN A 87 12.92 -6.38 -11.22
CA ASN A 87 13.30 -6.73 -12.59
C ASN A 87 14.34 -7.86 -12.67
N VAL A 88 14.76 -8.40 -11.51
CA VAL A 88 15.65 -9.56 -11.45
C VAL A 88 14.86 -10.79 -11.88
N VAL A 89 15.44 -11.60 -12.77
CA VAL A 89 14.80 -12.81 -13.30
C VAL A 89 15.67 -14.04 -13.05
N PRO A 90 15.09 -15.25 -13.04
CA PRO A 90 15.87 -16.49 -12.97
C PRO A 90 16.94 -16.54 -14.05
N GLY A 91 18.19 -16.78 -13.65
CA GLY A 91 19.36 -16.76 -14.54
C GLY A 91 20.27 -15.54 -14.37
N ASP A 92 19.80 -14.47 -13.71
CA ASP A 92 20.66 -13.36 -13.34
C ASP A 92 21.70 -13.77 -12.29
N VAL A 93 22.93 -13.28 -12.45
CA VAL A 93 24.00 -13.45 -11.45
C VAL A 93 24.03 -12.23 -10.54
N LEU A 94 23.59 -12.40 -9.29
CA LEU A 94 23.60 -11.35 -8.28
C LEU A 94 25.04 -11.05 -7.80
N VAL A 95 25.37 -9.76 -7.71
CA VAL A 95 26.62 -9.27 -7.13
C VAL A 95 26.31 -8.67 -5.76
N LEU A 96 26.64 -9.41 -4.70
CA LEU A 96 26.38 -9.01 -3.32
C LEU A 96 27.61 -8.31 -2.72
N THR A 97 27.38 -7.20 -2.02
CA THR A 97 28.41 -6.48 -1.26
C THR A 97 27.92 -6.29 0.18
N PRO A 98 28.81 -6.02 1.15
CA PRO A 98 28.38 -5.78 2.53
C PRO A 98 27.26 -4.73 2.60
N GLY A 99 26.18 -5.05 3.31
CA GLY A 99 24.99 -4.19 3.44
C GLY A 99 23.97 -4.29 2.31
N THR A 100 24.18 -5.09 1.26
CA THR A 100 23.17 -5.30 0.22
C THR A 100 22.10 -6.28 0.69
N ARG A 101 20.84 -5.95 0.44
CA ARG A 101 19.73 -6.89 0.58
C ARG A 101 19.74 -7.90 -0.56
N ILE A 102 19.51 -9.17 -0.26
CA ILE A 102 19.38 -10.22 -1.27
C ILE A 102 18.05 -10.02 -2.02
N ALA A 103 18.11 -9.84 -3.34
CA ALA A 103 16.96 -9.43 -4.15
C ALA A 103 15.95 -10.55 -4.42
N ALA A 104 16.42 -11.80 -4.50
CA ALA A 104 15.63 -13.00 -4.74
C ALA A 104 16.38 -14.22 -4.20
N ASP A 105 15.65 -15.32 -4.00
CA ASP A 105 16.26 -16.61 -3.67
C ASP A 105 17.31 -16.98 -4.73
N ALA A 106 18.52 -17.31 -4.26
CA ALA A 106 19.66 -17.51 -5.13
C ALA A 106 20.49 -18.70 -4.68
N ARG A 107 21.19 -19.31 -5.65
CA ARG A 107 22.18 -20.33 -5.38
C ARG A 107 23.55 -19.68 -5.27
N LEU A 108 24.25 -19.92 -4.16
CA LEU A 108 25.59 -19.39 -3.96
C LEU A 108 26.58 -20.00 -4.96
N TYR A 109 27.32 -19.13 -5.66
CA TYR A 109 28.32 -19.52 -6.65
C TYR A 109 29.75 -19.34 -6.13
N THR A 110 30.04 -18.16 -5.58
CA THR A 110 31.32 -17.80 -4.96
C THR A 110 31.08 -16.83 -3.81
N SER A 111 31.92 -16.89 -2.78
CA SER A 111 31.81 -16.04 -1.60
C SER A 111 33.14 -15.85 -0.90
N PHE A 112 33.31 -14.70 -0.26
CA PHE A 112 34.42 -14.45 0.64
C PHE A 112 33.87 -13.95 1.99
N SER A 113 34.03 -14.76 3.05
CA SER A 113 33.53 -14.45 4.41
C SER A 113 32.06 -14.00 4.45
N LEU A 114 31.19 -14.67 3.68
CA LEU A 114 29.78 -14.32 3.60
C LEU A 114 29.09 -14.56 4.94
N GLN A 115 28.37 -13.54 5.42
CA GLN A 115 27.45 -13.62 6.53
C GLN A 115 26.13 -12.99 6.09
N VAL A 116 25.03 -13.67 6.41
CA VAL A 116 23.66 -13.25 6.03
C VAL A 116 22.83 -13.16 7.30
N ASP A 117 21.98 -12.14 7.37
CA ASP A 117 20.98 -11.99 8.41
C ASP A 117 19.64 -12.51 7.88
N GLU A 118 19.09 -13.52 8.54
CA GLU A 118 17.80 -14.17 8.22
C GLU A 118 16.71 -13.86 9.28
N SER A 119 16.95 -12.90 10.18
CA SER A 119 16.05 -12.52 11.27
C SER A 119 14.70 -11.94 10.82
#